data_AF-A0A962NDS6-F1
#
_entry.id   AF-A0A962NDS6-F1
#
_cell.length_a   1.000
_cell.length_b   1.000
_cell.length_c   1.000
_cell.angle_alpha   90.00
_cell.angle_beta   90.00
_cell.angle_gamma   90.00
#
_symmetry.space_group_name_H-M   'P 1'
#
loop_
_entity.id
_entity.type
_entity.pdbx_description
1 polymer ?
#
loop_
_entity_poly.entity_id
_entity_poly.type
_entity_poly.pdbx_seq_one_letter_code
_entity_poly.pdbx_strand_id
1 'polypeptide(L)'
;MAELRINNIPIQDDYSETFSAQMVRVLVTSVNRRWALEAALEAKGLGRSATAPPCEATLERELSAQETPDGRPGFLIQMMDRKLEQLTQCLA
;
A
#
# COMPACT_ATOMS: atom_id res chain seq x y z
N MET A 1 30.61 3.56 21.94
CA MET A 1 29.87 4.30 20.89
C MET A 1 28.75 5.06 21.58
N ALA A 2 28.40 6.26 21.11
CA ALA A 2 27.30 7.03 21.70
C ALA A 2 25.97 6.36 21.32
N GLU A 3 25.10 6.14 22.31
CA GLU A 3 23.76 5.58 22.12
C GLU A 3 22.90 6.57 21.33
N LEU A 4 22.37 6.16 20.17
CA LEU A 4 21.41 6.95 19.42
C LEU A 4 20.14 7.10 20.27
N ARG A 5 19.71 8.33 20.50
CA ARG A 5 18.46 8.64 21.19
C ARG A 5 17.60 9.58 20.37
N ILE A 6 16.32 9.26 20.24
CA ILE A 6 15.31 10.13 19.64
C ILE A 6 14.26 10.40 20.71
N ASN A 7 14.00 11.67 21.02
CA ASN A 7 13.10 12.06 22.12
C ASN A 7 13.46 11.38 23.47
N ASN A 8 14.77 11.25 23.75
CA ASN A 8 15.35 10.54 24.90
C ASN A 8 15.10 9.02 24.95
N ILE A 9 14.42 8.44 23.95
CA ILE A 9 14.21 7.01 23.81
C ILE A 9 15.45 6.40 23.13
N PRO A 10 16.08 5.37 23.71
CA PRO A 10 17.22 4.71 23.09
C PRO A 10 16.78 3.94 21.84
N ILE A 11 17.55 4.09 20.76
CA ILE A 11 17.38 3.35 19.51
C ILE A 11 18.46 2.27 19.46
N GLN A 12 18.04 1.02 19.31
CA GLN A 12 18.97 -0.10 19.16
C GLN A 12 19.77 0.08 17.87
N ASP A 13 21.10 -0.07 17.98
CA ASP A 13 22.02 -0.08 16.83
C ASP A 13 21.93 -1.45 16.15
N ASP A 14 20.96 -1.58 15.24
CA ASP A 14 20.64 -2.79 14.51
C ASP A 14 20.06 -2.42 13.13
N TYR A 15 19.68 -3.41 12.33
CA TYR A 15 19.13 -3.23 11.00
C TYR A 15 17.78 -3.91 10.82
N SER A 16 17.03 -3.48 9.79
CA SER A 16 15.82 -4.16 9.32
C SER A 16 16.15 -4.87 8.01
N GLU A 17 16.05 -6.20 8.01
CA GLU A 17 16.22 -6.99 6.79
C GLU A 17 14.94 -6.96 5.96
N THR A 18 15.06 -6.53 4.71
CA THR A 18 13.94 -6.43 3.75
C THR A 18 14.10 -7.45 2.62
N PHE A 19 12.99 -7.83 1.99
CA PHE A 19 12.97 -8.81 0.91
C PHE A 19 12.47 -8.20 -0.40
N SER A 20 12.98 -8.70 -1.52
CA SER A 20 12.48 -8.33 -2.84
C SER A 20 11.06 -8.85 -3.04
N ALA A 21 10.17 -7.98 -3.54
CA ALA A 21 8.81 -8.30 -3.91
C ALA A 21 8.44 -7.63 -5.24
N GLN A 22 7.46 -8.20 -5.94
CA GLN A 22 6.77 -7.55 -7.04
C GLN A 22 5.69 -6.65 -6.44
N MET A 23 5.57 -5.42 -6.95
CA MET A 23 4.59 -4.46 -6.45
C MET A 23 3.90 -3.74 -7.61
N VAL A 24 2.62 -3.50 -7.44
CA VAL A 24 1.80 -2.67 -8.33
C VAL A 24 1.16 -1.56 -7.50
N ARG A 25 0.98 -0.40 -8.13
CA ARG A 25 0.29 0.74 -7.56
C ARG A 25 -0.92 1.05 -8.42
N VAL A 26 -2.11 0.95 -7.84
CA VAL A 26 -3.39 1.10 -8.53
C VAL A 26 -4.05 2.39 -8.08
N LEU A 27 -4.48 3.19 -9.04
CA LEU A 27 -5.29 4.39 -8.81
C LEU A 27 -6.77 4.02 -8.95
N VAL A 28 -7.53 4.23 -7.87
CA VAL A 28 -8.99 4.06 -7.85
C VAL A 28 -9.65 5.43 -7.78
N THR A 29 -10.32 5.86 -8.84
CA THR A 29 -11.09 7.12 -8.88
C THR A 29 -12.60 6.87 -8.91
N SER A 30 -13.38 7.82 -8.40
CA SER A 30 -14.85 7.71 -8.43
C SER A 30 -15.54 9.07 -8.48
N VAL A 31 -16.87 9.07 -8.65
CA VAL A 31 -17.69 10.30 -8.71
C VAL A 31 -17.57 11.18 -7.47
N ASN A 32 -17.20 10.60 -6.33
CA ASN A 32 -16.90 11.33 -5.10
C ASN A 32 -15.93 10.54 -4.21
N ARG A 33 -15.39 11.21 -3.18
CA ARG A 33 -14.44 10.63 -2.22
C ARG A 33 -14.96 9.37 -1.56
N ARG A 34 -16.25 9.35 -1.14
CA ARG A 34 -16.84 8.20 -0.43
C ARG A 34 -16.71 6.94 -1.28
N TRP A 35 -17.17 6.98 -2.52
CA TRP A 35 -17.14 5.80 -3.38
C TRP A 35 -15.73 5.40 -3.81
N ALA A 36 -14.81 6.36 -3.96
CA ALA A 36 -13.42 6.05 -4.22
C ALA A 36 -12.78 5.31 -3.03
N LEU A 37 -13.09 5.74 -1.80
CA LEU A 37 -12.59 5.11 -0.59
C LEU A 37 -13.16 3.69 -0.40
N GLU A 38 -14.47 3.51 -0.51
CA GLU A 38 -15.10 2.18 -0.36
C GLU A 38 -14.51 1.19 -1.38
N ALA A 39 -14.37 1.60 -2.64
CA ALA A 39 -13.78 0.76 -3.68
C ALA A 39 -12.30 0.43 -3.39
N ALA A 40 -11.51 1.40 -2.93
CA ALA A 40 -10.12 1.18 -2.56
C ALA A 40 -9.97 0.26 -1.34
N LEU A 41 -10.83 0.40 -0.33
CA LEU A 41 -10.82 -0.46 0.86
C LEU A 41 -11.22 -1.89 0.53
N GLU A 42 -12.25 -2.07 -0.30
CA GLU A 42 -12.70 -3.39 -0.73
C GLU A 42 -11.63 -4.08 -1.60
N ALA A 43 -11.06 -3.37 -2.58
CA ALA A 43 -9.99 -3.90 -3.43
C ALA A 43 -8.72 -4.24 -2.63
N LYS A 44 -8.38 -3.45 -1.61
CA LYS A 44 -7.28 -3.74 -0.68
C LYS A 44 -7.60 -4.96 0.21
N GLY A 45 -8.87 -5.22 0.47
CA GLY A 45 -9.33 -6.32 1.32
C GLY A 45 -8.72 -6.31 2.73
N LEU A 46 -8.59 -7.50 3.32
CA LEU A 46 -7.95 -7.66 4.63
C LEU A 46 -6.42 -7.51 4.57
N GLY A 47 -5.79 -7.63 3.39
CA GLY A 47 -4.36 -7.41 3.07
C GLY A 47 -3.40 -7.32 4.26
N ARG A 48 -3.15 -8.43 4.97
CA ARG A 48 -2.33 -8.43 6.21
C ARG A 48 -0.93 -9.01 6.06
N SER A 49 -0.69 -9.91 5.11
CA SER A 49 0.64 -10.53 4.94
C SER A 49 0.73 -11.31 3.63
N ALA A 50 1.81 -11.17 2.87
CA ALA A 50 2.08 -11.98 1.68
C ALA A 50 2.26 -13.49 1.97
N THR A 51 2.34 -13.91 3.25
CA THR A 51 2.34 -15.33 3.62
C THR A 51 0.93 -15.91 3.78
N ALA A 52 -0.11 -15.08 3.87
CA ALA A 52 -1.51 -15.48 3.89
C ALA A 52 -2.21 -14.95 2.62
N PRO A 53 -2.60 -15.82 1.67
CA PRO A 53 -3.12 -15.44 0.35
C PRO A 53 -4.28 -14.43 0.37
N PRO A 54 -4.51 -13.67 -0.72
CA PRO A 54 -3.84 -13.80 -2.03
C PRO A 54 -2.58 -12.91 -2.22
N CYS A 55 -2.48 -11.75 -1.58
CA CYS A 55 -1.31 -10.86 -1.60
C CYS A 55 -1.38 -9.85 -0.45
N GLU A 56 -0.29 -9.11 -0.22
CA GLU A 56 -0.26 -8.00 0.73
C GLU A 56 -0.71 -6.71 0.06
N ALA A 57 -1.61 -5.96 0.71
CA ALA A 57 -2.17 -4.75 0.13
C ALA A 57 -2.39 -3.64 1.16
N THR A 58 -2.07 -2.42 0.77
CA THR A 58 -2.15 -1.22 1.62
C THR A 58 -2.83 -0.07 0.88
N LEU A 59 -3.64 0.70 1.61
CA LEU A 59 -4.11 2.01 1.15
C LEU A 59 -2.99 3.02 1.40
N GLU A 60 -2.36 3.50 0.33
CA GLU A 60 -1.19 4.38 0.40
C GLU A 60 -1.58 5.80 0.77
N ARG A 61 -2.44 6.43 -0.04
CA ARG A 61 -2.89 7.80 0.19
C ARG A 61 -4.13 8.18 -0.61
N GLU A 62 -4.77 9.24 -0.14
CA GLU A 62 -5.81 9.97 -0.86
C GLU A 62 -5.20 10.91 -1.92
N LEU A 63 -5.95 11.14 -3.00
CA LEU A 63 -5.65 12.05 -4.10
C LEU A 63 -6.80 13.03 -4.32
N SER A 64 -6.45 14.29 -4.49
CA SER A 64 -7.37 15.32 -4.98
C SER A 64 -7.66 15.14 -6.48
N ALA A 65 -8.74 15.76 -6.96
CA ALA A 65 -9.12 15.78 -8.37
C ALA A 65 -8.03 16.36 -9.29
N GLN A 66 -7.17 17.24 -8.78
CA GLN A 66 -6.10 17.87 -9.55
C GLN A 66 -4.92 16.92 -9.80
N GLU A 67 -4.82 15.84 -9.04
CA GLU A 67 -3.74 14.86 -9.14
C GLU A 67 -4.11 13.64 -9.98
N THR A 68 -5.38 13.51 -10.40
CA THR A 68 -5.89 12.34 -11.14
C THR A 68 -6.09 12.64 -12.62
N PRO A 69 -5.87 11.66 -13.52
CA PRO A 69 -5.95 11.88 -14.96
C PRO A 69 -7.38 12.17 -15.45
N ASP A 70 -8.40 11.84 -14.66
CA ASP A 70 -9.82 12.03 -15.00
C ASP A 70 -10.49 13.17 -14.23
N GLY A 71 -9.74 13.93 -13.43
CA GLY A 71 -10.27 15.07 -12.69
C GLY A 71 -11.20 14.70 -11.53
N ARG A 72 -11.18 13.44 -11.07
CA ARG A 72 -12.04 12.94 -9.98
C ARG A 72 -11.23 12.61 -8.72
N PRO A 73 -11.80 12.71 -7.51
CA PRO A 73 -11.10 12.26 -6.31
C PRO A 73 -10.76 10.76 -6.39
N GLY A 74 -9.65 10.38 -5.77
CA GLY A 74 -9.17 9.01 -5.82
C GLY A 74 -8.32 8.58 -4.65
N PHE A 75 -7.97 7.29 -4.63
CA PHE A 75 -7.06 6.69 -3.67
C PHE A 75 -6.05 5.81 -4.41
N LEU A 76 -4.83 5.80 -3.88
CA LEU A 76 -3.79 4.88 -4.32
C LEU A 76 -3.76 3.68 -3.38
N ILE A 77 -3.80 2.50 -3.96
CA ILE A 77 -3.55 1.25 -3.26
C ILE A 77 -2.29 0.61 -3.82
N GLN A 78 -1.52 -0.02 -2.94
CA GLN A 78 -0.37 -0.84 -3.31
C GLN A 78 -0.73 -2.30 -3.06
N MET A 79 -0.38 -3.17 -3.99
CA MET A 79 -0.46 -4.61 -3.81
C MET A 79 0.90 -5.22 -4.12
N MET A 80 1.31 -6.22 -3.34
CA MET A 80 2.59 -6.88 -3.53
C MET A 80 2.53 -8.38 -3.24
N ASP A 81 3.35 -9.11 -3.99
CA ASP A 81 3.64 -10.52 -3.74
C ASP A 81 5.09 -10.82 -4.13
N ARG A 82 5.67 -11.90 -3.58
CA ARG A 82 7.01 -12.36 -3.95
C ARG A 82 7.06 -12.90 -5.38
N LYS A 83 5.92 -13.36 -5.93
CA LYS A 83 5.79 -13.96 -7.27
C LYS A 83 4.87 -13.10 -8.14
N LEU A 84 5.34 -12.78 -9.36
CA LEU A 84 4.57 -11.99 -10.32
C LEU A 84 3.23 -12.65 -10.69
N GLU A 85 3.21 -13.98 -10.82
CA GLU A 85 1.99 -14.75 -11.14
C GLU A 85 0.90 -14.53 -10.08
N GLN A 86 1.28 -14.57 -8.79
CA GLN A 86 0.35 -14.35 -7.68
C GLN A 86 -0.10 -12.90 -7.61
N LEU A 87 0.82 -11.94 -7.80
CA LEU A 87 0.44 -10.52 -7.91
C LEU A 87 -0.55 -10.28 -9.05
N THR A 88 -0.38 -10.96 -10.18
CA THR A 88 -1.29 -10.87 -11.33
C THR A 88 -2.67 -11.41 -10.98
N GLN A 89 -2.75 -12.51 -10.22
CA GLN A 89 -4.02 -13.06 -9.74
C GLN A 89 -4.76 -12.10 -8.79
N CYS A 90 -4.05 -11.28 -8.02
CA CYS A 90 -4.66 -10.24 -7.19
C CYS A 90 -5.26 -9.07 -7.97
N LEU A 91 -4.83 -8.86 -9.22
CA LEU A 91 -5.30 -7.77 -10.07
C LEU A 91 -6.47 -8.16 -10.97
N ALA A 92 -6.78 -9.46 -11.07
CA ALA A 92 -7.80 -10.03 -11.95
C ALA A 92 -9.14 -10.20 -11.22
#